data_AF-A0A561TPB1-F1
#
_entry.id   AF-A0A561TPB1-F1
#
_cell.length_a   1.000
_cell.length_b   1.000
_cell.length_c   1.000
_cell.angle_alpha   90.00
_cell.angle_beta   90.00
_cell.angle_gamma   90.00
#
_symmetry.space_group_name_H-M   'P 1'
#
loop_
_entity.id
_entity.type
_entity.pdbx_description
1 polymer ?
#
loop_
_entity_poly.entity_id
_entity_poly.type
_entity_poly.pdbx_seq_one_letter_code
_entity_poly.pdbx_strand_id
1 'polypeptide(L)'
;MVEHHLAHAASAFHPSGFDEAAVLVVDGSGDGVFATLAHGTADGLKVLRQFPFSQSPGWSYETVAEHLGLGNWTSSGKLMGLAGYGNPDRYTLDFLTARAGGSSRRS
;
A
#
# COMPACT_ATOMS: atom_id res chain seq x y z
N MET A 1 -23.90 5.14 0.88
CA MET A 1 -22.51 5.49 0.48
C MET A 1 -21.77 4.20 0.22
N VAL A 2 -20.96 4.14 -0.83
CA VAL A 2 -20.02 3.03 -1.07
C VAL A 2 -18.77 3.32 -0.24
N GLU A 3 -18.18 2.30 0.38
CA GLU A 3 -16.93 2.44 1.15
C GLU A 3 -15.78 2.80 0.19
N HIS A 4 -14.95 3.76 0.58
CA HIS A 4 -13.95 4.40 -0.30
C HIS A 4 -12.94 3.39 -0.86
N HIS A 5 -12.40 2.49 -0.03
CA HIS A 5 -11.43 1.50 -0.50
C HIS A 5 -12.06 0.44 -1.41
N LEU A 6 -13.32 0.06 -1.19
CA LEU A 6 -14.05 -0.84 -2.08
C LEU A 6 -14.32 -0.21 -3.44
N ALA A 7 -14.58 1.10 -3.50
CA ALA A 7 -14.68 1.81 -4.78
C ALA A 7 -13.35 1.79 -5.55
N HIS A 8 -12.21 2.01 -4.86
CA HIS A 8 -10.88 1.85 -5.45
C HIS A 8 -10.58 0.41 -5.89
N ALA A 9 -10.93 -0.58 -5.07
CA ALA A 9 -10.74 -1.99 -5.39
C ALA A 9 -11.56 -2.41 -6.63
N ALA A 10 -12.81 -1.95 -6.71
CA ALA A 10 -13.71 -2.23 -7.83
C ALA A 10 -13.22 -1.59 -9.14
N SER A 11 -12.72 -0.35 -9.08
CA SER A 11 -12.20 0.34 -10.26
C SER A 11 -10.91 -0.27 -10.80
N ALA A 12 -10.16 -1.01 -9.97
CA ALA A 12 -8.99 -1.77 -10.40
C ALA A 12 -9.35 -3.19 -10.87
N PHE A 13 -10.17 -3.93 -10.12
CA PHE A 13 -10.44 -5.35 -10.38
C PHE A 13 -11.30 -5.57 -11.63
N HIS A 14 -12.45 -4.91 -11.75
CA HIS A 14 -13.39 -5.17 -12.85
C HIS A 14 -12.82 -4.91 -14.26
N PRO A 15 -12.01 -3.87 -14.51
CA PRO A 15 -11.38 -3.69 -15.83
C PRO A 15 -10.08 -4.48 -16.02
N SER A 16 -9.58 -5.19 -15.00
CA SER A 16 -8.27 -5.87 -15.08
C SER A 16 -8.23 -7.06 -16.03
N GLY A 17 -9.39 -7.69 -16.29
CA GLY A 17 -9.49 -8.93 -17.07
C GLY A 17 -9.09 -10.20 -16.30
N PHE A 18 -8.80 -10.12 -15.00
CA PHE A 18 -8.59 -11.29 -14.16
C PHE A 18 -9.92 -11.85 -13.64
N ASP A 19 -10.09 -13.18 -13.72
CA ASP A 19 -11.25 -13.87 -13.14
C ASP A 19 -11.18 -13.95 -11.61
N GLU A 20 -9.96 -13.97 -11.06
CA GLU A 20 -9.67 -14.05 -9.63
C GLU A 20 -8.35 -13.31 -9.33
N ALA A 21 -8.34 -12.44 -8.31
CA ALA A 21 -7.15 -11.69 -7.93
C ALA A 21 -7.12 -11.29 -6.44
N ALA A 22 -5.91 -11.17 -5.90
CA ALA A 22 -5.70 -10.40 -4.67
C ALA A 22 -5.64 -8.92 -5.03
N VAL A 23 -6.49 -8.11 -4.40
CA VAL A 23 -6.59 -6.67 -4.63
C VAL A 23 -6.06 -5.94 -3.41
N LEU A 24 -5.02 -5.13 -3.59
CA LEU A 24 -4.45 -4.30 -2.54
C LEU A 24 -4.66 -2.83 -2.90
N VAL A 25 -5.47 -2.16 -2.10
CA VAL A 25 -5.62 -0.70 -2.14
C VAL A 25 -4.67 -0.12 -1.10
N VAL A 26 -3.84 0.84 -1.50
CA VAL A 26 -2.99 1.65 -0.61
C VAL A 26 -3.29 3.12 -0.89
N ASP A 27 -3.78 3.83 0.11
CA ASP A 27 -4.19 5.23 0.05
C ASP A 27 -3.70 5.98 1.31
N GLY A 28 -3.72 7.31 1.28
CA GLY A 28 -3.25 8.15 2.38
C GLY A 28 -4.10 8.00 3.65
N SER A 29 -5.42 8.21 3.53
CA SER A 29 -6.35 8.14 4.67
C SER A 29 -7.83 8.01 4.24
N GLY A 30 -8.16 7.03 3.39
CA GLY A 30 -9.56 6.77 3.02
C GLY A 30 -10.33 6.14 4.19
N ASP A 31 -11.42 6.78 4.65
CA ASP A 31 -12.33 6.26 5.69
C ASP A 31 -11.65 5.74 6.98
N GLY A 32 -10.49 6.29 7.36
CA GLY A 32 -9.72 5.87 8.55
C GLY A 32 -8.81 4.64 8.34
N VAL A 33 -8.72 4.16 7.11
CA VAL A 33 -7.88 3.04 6.65
C VAL A 33 -6.83 3.59 5.68
N PHE A 34 -5.62 3.02 5.69
CA PHE A 34 -4.61 3.33 4.64
C PHE A 34 -4.47 2.19 3.64
N ALA A 35 -4.76 0.95 4.04
CA ALA A 35 -4.68 -0.17 3.13
C ALA A 35 -5.81 -1.17 3.33
N THR A 36 -6.32 -1.69 2.22
CA THR A 36 -7.34 -2.75 2.18
C THR A 36 -6.85 -3.88 1.31
N LEU A 37 -6.80 -5.09 1.85
CA LEU A 37 -6.59 -6.32 1.12
C LEU A 37 -7.94 -6.99 0.89
N ALA A 38 -8.28 -7.26 -0.36
CA ALA A 38 -9.50 -7.95 -0.76
C ALA A 38 -9.20 -9.10 -1.72
N HIS A 39 -10.11 -10.06 -1.77
CA HIS A 39 -10.16 -11.14 -2.75
C HIS A 39 -11.23 -10.82 -3.78
N GLY A 40 -10.82 -10.58 -5.02
CA GLY A 40 -11.71 -10.40 -6.16
C GLY A 40 -11.95 -11.72 -6.85
N THR A 41 -13.23 -11.99 -7.17
CA THR A 41 -13.70 -13.16 -7.92
C THR A 41 -14.86 -12.74 -8.83
N ALA A 42 -15.38 -13.66 -9.64
CA ALA A 42 -16.62 -13.45 -10.40
C ALA A 42 -17.83 -13.04 -9.53
N ASP A 43 -17.86 -13.46 -8.25
CA ASP A 43 -18.93 -13.13 -7.30
C ASP A 43 -18.77 -11.73 -6.67
N GLY A 44 -17.65 -11.05 -6.95
CA GLY A 44 -17.34 -9.71 -6.45
C GLY A 44 -16.11 -9.65 -5.55
N LEU A 45 -16.03 -8.58 -4.76
CA LEU A 45 -14.90 -8.26 -3.88
C LEU A 45 -15.22 -8.60 -2.43
N LYS A 46 -14.37 -9.42 -1.80
CA LYS A 46 -14.43 -9.75 -0.38
C LYS A 46 -13.24 -9.17 0.36
N VAL A 47 -13.48 -8.23 1.28
CA VAL A 47 -12.42 -7.69 2.14
C VAL A 47 -11.87 -8.79 3.05
N LEU A 48 -10.55 -8.97 3.01
CA LEU A 48 -9.82 -9.91 3.86
C LEU A 48 -9.21 -9.21 5.07
N ARG A 49 -8.71 -7.98 4.88
CA ARG A 49 -8.07 -7.19 5.94
C ARG A 49 -8.07 -5.71 5.59
N GLN A 50 -8.20 -4.87 6.62
CA GLN A 50 -7.99 -3.43 6.55
C GLN A 50 -6.93 -3.03 7.57
N PHE A 51 -6.16 -2.00 7.24
CA PHE A 51 -5.10 -1.47 8.09
C PHE A 51 -5.36 -0.01 8.45
N PRO A 52 -5.34 0.35 9.75
CA PRO A 52 -5.74 1.68 10.21
C PRO A 52 -4.72 2.75 9.78
N PHE A 53 -5.19 3.95 9.47
CA PHE A 53 -4.33 5.04 8.96
C PHE A 53 -3.12 5.38 9.84
N SER A 54 -3.19 5.09 11.14
CA SER A 54 -2.08 5.29 12.10
C SER A 54 -0.83 4.46 11.79
N GLN A 55 -0.93 3.44 10.95
CA GLN A 55 0.19 2.60 10.50
C GLN A 55 0.60 2.86 9.05
N SER A 56 0.13 3.95 8.45
CA SER A 56 0.35 4.23 7.03
C SER A 56 1.81 4.57 6.74
N PRO A 57 2.51 3.79 5.88
CA PRO A 57 3.82 4.17 5.37
C PRO A 57 3.75 5.40 4.45
N GLY A 58 2.57 5.72 3.89
CA GLY A 58 2.38 6.92 3.08
C GLY A 58 2.65 8.20 3.86
N TRP A 59 2.27 8.25 5.14
CA TRP A 59 2.58 9.38 6.02
C TRP A 59 4.09 9.52 6.28
N SER A 60 4.80 8.40 6.47
CA SER A 60 6.27 8.43 6.59
C SER A 60 6.92 8.93 5.29
N TYR A 61 6.40 8.49 4.15
CA TYR A 61 6.89 8.88 2.82
C TYR A 61 6.70 10.39 2.55
N GLU A 62 5.51 10.93 2.86
CA GLU A 62 5.23 12.37 2.74
C GLU A 62 6.08 13.18 3.73
N THR A 63 6.23 12.72 4.98
CA THR A 63 7.07 13.40 5.99
C THR A 63 8.52 13.55 5.52
N VAL A 64 9.10 12.51 4.91
CA VAL A 64 10.46 12.58 4.35
C VAL A 64 10.52 13.60 3.20
N ALA A 65 9.52 13.61 2.32
CA ALA A 65 9.47 14.52 1.20
C ALA A 65 9.36 15.99 1.66
N GLU A 66 8.53 16.27 2.66
CA GLU A 66 8.42 17.58 3.31
C GLU A 66 9.73 17.98 4.00
N HIS A 67 10.37 17.05 4.72
CA HIS A 67 11.65 17.30 5.41
C HIS A 67 12.77 17.70 4.43
N LEU A 68 12.77 17.14 3.22
CA LEU A 68 13.70 17.47 2.15
C LEU A 68 13.33 18.74 1.37
N GLY A 69 12.25 19.44 1.76
CA GLY A 69 11.80 20.69 1.15
C GLY A 69 11.17 20.51 -0.23
N LEU A 70 10.62 19.33 -0.54
CA LEU A 70 10.05 19.03 -1.87
C LEU A 70 8.64 19.63 -2.08
N GLY A 71 8.05 20.20 -1.03
CA GLY A 71 6.73 20.85 -1.01
C GLY A 71 5.74 20.12 -0.09
N ASN A 72 4.46 20.52 -0.12
CA ASN A 72 3.40 19.90 0.68
C ASN A 72 2.35 19.26 -0.26
N TRP A 73 1.75 18.14 0.17
CA TRP A 73 0.59 17.46 -0.46
C TRP A 73 0.78 16.92 -1.89
N THR A 74 1.92 17.16 -2.52
CA THR A 74 2.30 16.65 -3.86
C THR A 74 3.78 16.24 -3.91
N SER A 75 4.39 16.13 -2.73
CA SER A 75 5.84 16.05 -2.58
C SER A 75 6.37 14.63 -2.73
N SER A 76 5.54 13.64 -2.40
CA SER A 76 5.82 12.21 -2.56
C SER A 76 6.18 11.82 -4.01
N GLY A 77 5.52 12.39 -5.03
CA GLY A 77 5.92 12.16 -6.43
C GLY A 77 7.33 12.68 -6.76
N LYS A 78 7.72 13.82 -6.19
CA LYS A 78 9.09 14.37 -6.34
C LYS A 78 10.11 13.54 -5.57
N LEU A 79 9.75 13.06 -4.38
CA LEU A 79 10.60 12.16 -3.59
C LEU A 79 10.89 10.86 -4.37
N MET A 80 9.88 10.29 -5.02
CA MET A 80 10.05 9.12 -5.90
C MET A 80 11.02 9.42 -7.04
N GLY A 81 10.89 10.58 -7.68
CA GLY A 81 11.82 11.01 -8.73
C GLY A 81 13.26 11.21 -8.21
N LEU A 82 13.42 11.78 -7.02
CA LEU A 82 14.71 11.97 -6.37
C LEU A 82 15.37 10.63 -5.99
N ALA A 83 14.58 9.64 -5.56
CA ALA A 83 15.07 8.32 -5.18
C ALA A 83 15.83 7.61 -6.31
N GLY A 84 15.52 7.90 -7.58
CA GLY A 84 16.22 7.37 -8.75
C GLY A 84 17.69 7.80 -8.86
N TYR A 85 18.10 8.87 -8.17
CA TYR A 85 19.50 9.33 -8.11
C TYR A 85 20.26 8.81 -6.89
N GLY A 86 19.60 8.05 -6.01
CA GLY A 86 20.19 7.52 -4.79
C GLY A 86 21.09 6.30 -5.02
N ASN A 87 21.81 5.90 -3.97
CA ASN A 87 22.48 4.61 -3.90
C ASN A 87 21.71 3.70 -2.93
N PRO A 88 21.00 2.67 -3.42
CA PRO A 88 20.21 1.78 -2.57
C PRO A 88 21.06 0.93 -1.62
N ASP A 89 22.33 0.69 -1.95
CA ASP A 89 23.26 -0.12 -1.14
C ASP A 89 23.94 0.68 -0.02
N ARG A 90 23.63 1.98 0.10
CA ARG A 90 24.25 2.86 1.10
C ARG A 90 23.82 2.53 2.53
N TYR A 91 22.57 2.08 2.71
CA TYR A 91 21.98 1.81 4.02
C TYR A 91 21.24 0.48 4.02
N THR A 92 21.55 -0.38 4.98
CA THR A 92 20.79 -1.61 5.21
C THR A 92 19.64 -1.33 6.18
N LEU A 93 18.41 -1.63 5.75
CA LEU A 93 17.19 -1.44 6.55
C LEU A 93 16.70 -2.78 7.09
N ASP A 94 17.52 -3.46 7.90
CA ASP A 94 17.25 -4.83 8.40
C ASP A 94 15.88 -4.95 9.10
N PHE A 95 15.43 -3.88 9.74
CA PHE A 95 14.13 -3.81 10.42
C PHE A 95 12.91 -3.83 9.48
N LEU A 96 13.08 -3.58 8.17
CA LEU A 96 12.02 -3.68 7.15
C LEU A 96 11.96 -5.05 6.47
N THR A 97 12.92 -5.94 6.74
CA THR A 97 12.98 -7.25 6.09
C THR A 97 11.98 -8.20 6.76
N ALA A 98 10.99 -8.68 6.01
CA ALA A 98 10.05 -9.67 6.49
C ALA A 98 10.81 -10.98 6.83
N ARG A 99 10.77 -11.41 8.09
CA ARG A 99 11.19 -12.77 8.44
C ARG A 99 10.17 -13.73 7.84
N ALA A 100 10.60 -14.54 6.86
CA ALA A 100 9.79 -15.63 6.33
C ALA A 100 9.46 -16.62 7.47
N GLY A 101 8.28 -16.47 8.07
CA GLY A 101 7.76 -17.39 9.07
C GLY A 101 7.25 -18.66 8.42
N GLY A 102 8.15 -19.57 8.06
CA GLY A 102 7.78 -20.93 7.67
C GLY A 102 7.36 -21.74 8.90
N SER A 103 6.05 -21.96 9.09
CA SER A 103 5.60 -23.03 9.98
C SER A 103 5.48 -24.33 9.18
N SER A 104 6.52 -25.17 9.26
CA SER A 104 6.38 -26.57 8.87
C SER A 104 5.47 -27.26 9.91
N ARG A 105 4.22 -27.55 9.55
CA ARG A 105 3.42 -28.52 10.30
C ARG A 105 4.13 -29.87 10.17
N ARG A 106 4.72 -30.35 11.28
CA ARG A 106 5.08 -31.77 11.42
C ARG A 106 3.83 -32.53 11.82
N SER A 107 3.53 -33.57 11.04
CA SER A 107 2.61 -34.67 11.35
C SER A 107 3.02 -35.41 12.61
#